data_AF-A0A963SAU8-F1
#
_entry.id   AF-A0A963SAU8-F1
#
_cell.length_a   1.000
_cell.length_b   1.000
_cell.length_c   1.000
_cell.angle_alpha   90.00
_cell.angle_beta   90.00
_cell.angle_gamma   90.00
#
_symmetry.space_group_name_H-M   'P 1'
#
loop_
_entity.id
_entity.type
_entity.pdbx_description
1 polymer ?
#
loop_
_entity_poly.entity_id
_entity_poly.type
_entity_poly.pdbx_seq_one_letter_code
_entity_poly.pdbx_strand_id
1 'polypeptide(L)'
;MAGGVRSKARGAAAKAKTTIQETHGPSPNPKTNLVLADIALRGGSMLLRRGVERGILGIKYNPEKARKIMKGRTVGESLAGAMIARLATRSIPGAILVGGGILAKTLYDRKKGQQAKAEGEEQIEQLVDNAEEG
;
A
#
# COMPACT_ATOMS: atom_id res chain seq x y z
N MET A 1 -1.82 -9.42 -27.07
CA MET A 1 -2.28 -9.89 -25.72
C MET A 1 -2.80 -8.78 -24.78
N ALA A 2 -2.85 -7.49 -25.17
CA ALA A 2 -3.29 -6.41 -24.26
C ALA A 2 -4.82 -6.25 -24.08
N GLY A 3 -5.63 -6.80 -25.00
CA GLY A 3 -7.10 -6.64 -24.99
C GLY A 3 -7.83 -7.41 -23.88
N GLY A 4 -7.37 -8.62 -23.55
CA GLY A 4 -8.03 -9.49 -22.56
C GLY A 4 -7.89 -9.02 -21.11
N VAL A 5 -6.79 -8.36 -20.77
CA VAL A 5 -6.59 -7.80 -19.41
C VAL A 5 -7.48 -6.58 -19.20
N ARG A 6 -7.64 -5.73 -20.23
CA ARG A 6 -8.51 -4.55 -20.18
C ARG A 6 -9.99 -4.91 -20.04
N SER A 7 -10.47 -5.96 -20.71
CA SER A 7 -11.87 -6.40 -20.59
C SER A 7 -12.17 -7.01 -19.22
N LYS A 8 -11.26 -7.81 -18.66
CA LYS A 8 -11.40 -8.41 -17.33
C LYS A 8 -11.41 -7.35 -16.22
N ALA A 9 -10.55 -6.34 -16.33
CA ALA A 9 -10.52 -5.21 -15.40
C ALA A 9 -11.82 -4.38 -15.46
N ARG A 10 -12.36 -4.12 -16.66
CA ARG A 10 -13.67 -3.45 -16.81
C ARG A 10 -14.80 -4.27 -16.22
N GLY A 11 -14.81 -5.59 -16.43
CA GLY A 11 -15.81 -6.49 -15.85
C GLY A 11 -15.79 -6.50 -14.32
N ALA A 12 -14.60 -6.53 -13.72
CA ALA A 12 -14.43 -6.46 -12.27
C ALA A 12 -14.90 -5.11 -11.70
N ALA A 13 -14.56 -4.00 -12.36
CA ALA A 13 -15.00 -2.67 -11.95
C ALA A 13 -16.53 -2.50 -12.07
N ALA A 14 -17.13 -3.02 -13.13
CA ALA A 14 -18.58 -3.02 -13.31
C ALA A 14 -19.27 -3.83 -12.21
N LYS A 15 -18.75 -5.03 -11.89
CA LYS A 15 -19.28 -5.89 -10.84
C LYS A 15 -19.16 -5.26 -9.44
N ALA A 16 -18.03 -4.60 -9.15
CA ALA A 16 -17.86 -3.86 -7.91
C ALA A 16 -18.87 -2.70 -7.80
N LYS A 17 -19.10 -1.97 -8.89
CA LYS A 17 -20.08 -0.88 -8.94
C LYS A 17 -21.51 -1.37 -8.69
N THR A 18 -21.92 -2.50 -9.29
CA THR A 18 -23.25 -3.08 -9.07
C THR A 18 -23.41 -3.59 -7.64
N THR A 19 -22.40 -4.25 -7.07
CA THR A 19 -22.45 -4.70 -5.67
C THR A 19 -22.55 -3.55 -4.68
N ILE A 20 -21.88 -2.42 -4.93
CA ILE A 20 -22.01 -1.20 -4.11
C ILE A 20 -23.40 -0.56 -4.28
N GLN A 21 -24.04 -0.69 -5.44
CA GLN A 21 -25.39 -0.18 -5.68
C GLN A 21 -26.48 -1.06 -5.06
N GLU A 22 -26.28 -2.38 -5.03
CA GLU A 22 -27.23 -3.33 -4.45
C GLU A 22 -27.17 -3.37 -2.91
N THR A 23 -26.04 -2.97 -2.32
CA THR A 23 -25.87 -2.97 -0.87
C THR A 23 -26.28 -1.64 -0.25
N HIS A 24 -27.34 -1.67 0.55
CA HIS A 24 -27.68 -0.54 1.42
C HIS A 24 -26.57 -0.43 2.46
N GLY A 25 -25.95 0.75 2.59
CA GLY A 25 -24.91 0.98 3.58
C GLY A 25 -25.43 0.85 5.02
N PRO A 26 -24.54 0.79 6.02
CA PRO A 26 -24.89 0.54 7.43
C PRO A 26 -25.88 1.55 8.02
N SER A 27 -26.04 2.72 7.41
CA SER A 27 -27.08 3.71 7.70
C SER A 27 -27.98 3.94 6.48
N PRO A 28 -29.28 4.19 6.67
CA PRO A 28 -30.17 4.67 5.61
C PRO A 28 -29.76 6.05 5.04
N ASN A 29 -28.95 6.82 5.78
CA ASN A 29 -28.51 8.14 5.37
C ASN A 29 -27.19 8.08 4.57
N PRO A 30 -27.17 8.52 3.29
CA PRO A 30 -25.98 8.43 2.45
C PRO A 30 -24.81 9.26 2.98
N LYS A 31 -25.05 10.41 3.61
CA LYS A 31 -23.97 11.22 4.21
C LYS A 31 -23.33 10.50 5.39
N THR A 32 -24.12 9.80 6.20
CA THR A 32 -23.62 9.03 7.35
C THR A 32 -22.78 7.85 6.87
N ASN A 33 -23.21 7.16 5.81
CA ASN A 33 -22.41 6.10 5.19
C ASN A 33 -21.05 6.58 4.67
N LEU A 34 -20.98 7.79 4.11
CA LEU A 34 -19.70 8.37 3.67
C LEU A 34 -18.76 8.66 4.85
N VAL A 35 -19.30 9.18 5.96
CA VAL A 35 -18.52 9.42 7.18
C VAL A 35 -18.04 8.10 7.78
N LEU A 36 -18.92 7.09 7.89
CA LEU A 36 -18.54 5.75 8.36
C LEU A 36 -17.48 5.11 7.45
N ALA A 37 -17.62 5.25 6.14
CA ALA A 37 -16.65 4.75 5.18
C ALA A 37 -15.29 5.46 5.33
N ASP A 38 -15.24 6.77 5.49
CA ASP A 38 -13.97 7.49 5.70
C ASP A 38 -13.30 7.06 7.01
N ILE A 39 -14.07 6.90 8.09
CA ILE A 39 -13.57 6.41 9.38
C ILE A 39 -13.03 4.97 9.25
N ALA A 40 -13.81 4.08 8.65
CA ALA A 40 -13.43 2.69 8.44
C ALA A 40 -12.19 2.56 7.58
N LEU A 41 -12.09 3.35 6.50
CA LEU A 41 -10.92 3.35 5.63
C LEU A 41 -9.69 3.90 6.35
N ARG A 42 -9.79 4.99 7.11
CA ARG A 42 -8.66 5.52 7.87
C ARG A 42 -8.18 4.56 8.95
N GLY A 43 -9.10 4.01 9.73
CA GLY A 43 -8.80 3.05 10.79
C GLY A 43 -8.23 1.74 10.25
N GLY A 44 -8.92 1.14 9.27
CA GLY A 44 -8.52 -0.11 8.63
C GLY A 44 -7.16 0.01 7.94
N SER A 45 -6.90 1.11 7.22
CA SER A 45 -5.61 1.31 6.53
C SER A 45 -4.44 1.36 7.50
N MET A 46 -4.60 1.99 8.67
CA MET A 46 -3.52 2.05 9.67
C MET A 46 -3.22 0.67 10.27
N LEU A 47 -4.25 -0.13 10.53
CA LEU A 47 -4.10 -1.49 11.05
C LEU A 47 -3.45 -2.41 10.01
N LEU A 48 -3.91 -2.36 8.76
CA LEU A 48 -3.33 -3.12 7.66
C LEU A 48 -1.85 -2.76 7.47
N ARG A 49 -1.50 -1.47 7.46
CA ARG A 49 -0.11 -1.02 7.36
C ARG A 49 0.76 -1.63 8.44
N ARG A 50 0.33 -1.54 9.71
CA ARG A 50 1.07 -2.12 10.85
C ARG A 50 1.20 -3.64 10.74
N GLY A 51 0.16 -4.33 10.26
CA GLY A 51 0.19 -5.78 10.03
C GLY A 51 1.21 -6.18 8.97
N VAL A 52 1.21 -5.48 7.83
CA VAL A 52 2.16 -5.72 6.73
C VAL A 52 3.60 -5.39 7.14
N GLU A 53 3.82 -4.25 7.78
CA GLU A 53 5.15 -3.84 8.26
C GLU A 53 5.74 -4.87 9.23
N ARG A 54 4.93 -5.32 10.22
CA ARG A 54 5.36 -6.37 11.16
C ARG A 54 5.59 -7.71 10.48
N GLY A 55 4.74 -8.10 9.52
CA GLY A 55 4.90 -9.35 8.79
C GLY A 55 6.18 -9.38 7.95
N ILE A 56 6.45 -8.32 7.19
CA ILE A 56 7.65 -8.26 6.32
C ILE A 56 8.92 -8.13 7.14
N LEU A 57 8.96 -7.23 8.12
CA LEU A 57 10.16 -7.01 8.94
C LEU A 57 10.41 -8.17 9.90
N GLY A 58 9.35 -8.75 10.49
CA GLY A 58 9.46 -9.85 11.45
C GLY A 58 9.95 -11.17 10.83
N ILE A 59 9.78 -11.37 9.52
CA ILE A 59 10.32 -12.55 8.82
C ILE A 59 11.83 -12.40 8.55
N LYS A 60 12.32 -11.16 8.34
CA LYS A 60 13.68 -10.92 7.84
C LYS A 60 14.65 -10.33 8.89
N TYR A 61 14.14 -9.69 9.94
CA TYR A 61 14.95 -8.96 10.93
C TYR A 61 14.51 -9.27 12.36
N ASN A 62 15.48 -9.23 13.28
CA ASN A 62 15.20 -9.38 14.71
C ASN A 62 14.28 -8.25 15.22
N PRO A 63 13.47 -8.50 16.26
CA PRO A 63 12.41 -7.59 16.70
C PRO A 63 12.93 -6.20 17.11
N GLU A 64 14.16 -6.10 17.62
CA GLU A 64 14.80 -4.81 17.93
C GLU A 64 15.20 -4.03 16.68
N LYS A 65 15.83 -4.70 15.70
CA LYS A 65 16.21 -4.08 14.42
C LYS A 65 14.97 -3.65 13.62
N ALA A 66 13.91 -4.46 13.63
CA ALA A 66 12.62 -4.09 13.04
C ALA A 66 12.03 -2.82 13.66
N ARG A 67 12.09 -2.66 14.99
CA ARG A 67 11.62 -1.44 15.67
C ARG A 67 12.48 -0.22 15.31
N LYS A 68 13.80 -0.35 15.21
CA LYS A 68 14.70 0.74 14.79
C LYS A 68 14.39 1.19 13.36
N ILE A 69 14.26 0.25 12.41
CA ILE A 69 13.87 0.55 11.03
C ILE A 69 12.52 1.28 10.95
N MET A 70 11.56 0.90 11.80
CA MET A 70 10.26 1.60 11.86
C MET A 70 10.38 3.02 12.41
N LYS A 71 11.30 3.26 13.35
CA LYS A 71 11.51 4.58 13.98
C LYS A 71 12.31 5.55 13.12
N GLY A 72 13.35 5.08 12.42
CA GLY A 72 14.19 5.94 11.59
C GLY A 72 13.62 6.28 10.22
N ARG A 73 12.42 5.80 9.90
CA ARG A 73 11.70 6.26 8.70
C ARG A 73 11.21 7.68 8.94
N THR A 74 11.68 8.63 8.14
CA THR A 74 11.31 10.04 8.32
C THR A 74 9.81 10.24 8.15
N VAL A 75 9.23 11.15 8.94
CA VAL A 75 7.80 11.50 8.85
C VAL A 75 7.44 11.96 7.43
N GLY A 76 8.37 12.65 6.75
CA GLY A 76 8.23 13.12 5.38
C GLY A 76 8.08 12.00 4.34
N GLU A 77 8.90 10.95 4.40
CA GLU A 77 8.80 9.80 3.49
C GLU A 77 7.48 9.04 3.65
N SER A 78 7.04 8.87 4.90
CA SER A 78 5.73 8.28 5.19
C SER A 78 4.57 9.12 4.64
N LEU A 79 4.70 10.45 4.68
CA LEU A 79 3.69 11.38 4.18
C LEU A 79 3.63 11.40 2.65
N ALA A 80 4.78 11.44 1.99
CA ALA A 80 4.88 11.38 0.53
C ALA A 80 4.30 10.07 -0.01
N GLY A 81 4.67 8.94 0.62
CA GLY A 81 4.10 7.63 0.28
C GLY A 81 2.58 7.58 0.48
N ALA A 82 2.07 8.18 1.57
CA ALA A 82 0.63 8.26 1.81
C ALA A 82 -0.11 9.12 0.77
N MET A 83 0.48 10.23 0.32
CA MET A 83 -0.10 11.08 -0.71
C MET A 83 -0.15 10.37 -2.07
N ILE A 84 0.92 9.69 -2.47
CA ILE A 84 0.95 8.88 -3.70
C ILE A 84 -0.11 7.78 -3.64
N ALA A 85 -0.20 7.06 -2.51
CA ALA A 85 -1.21 6.03 -2.32
C ALA A 85 -2.63 6.60 -2.40
N ARG A 86 -2.87 7.77 -1.82
CA ARG A 86 -4.17 8.46 -1.86
C ARG A 86 -4.52 8.96 -3.26
N LEU A 87 -3.54 9.38 -4.05
CA LEU A 87 -3.73 9.75 -5.45
C LEU A 87 -4.03 8.53 -6.31
N ALA A 88 -3.36 7.40 -6.04
CA ALA A 88 -3.61 6.14 -6.70
C ALA A 88 -5.01 5.60 -6.40
N THR A 89 -5.48 5.69 -5.15
CA THR A 89 -6.79 5.15 -4.73
C THR A 89 -7.96 6.07 -5.02
N ARG A 90 -7.72 7.36 -5.33
CA ARG A 90 -8.79 8.30 -5.73
C ARG A 90 -9.50 7.87 -7.02
N SER A 91 -8.91 6.99 -7.82
CA SER A 91 -9.56 6.44 -9.02
C SER A 91 -9.15 4.99 -9.31
N ILE A 92 -10.12 4.19 -9.77
CA ILE A 92 -9.89 2.79 -10.19
C ILE A 92 -8.79 2.68 -11.26
N PRO A 93 -8.73 3.56 -12.29
CA PRO A 93 -7.65 3.53 -13.27
C PRO A 93 -6.27 3.82 -12.66
N GLY A 94 -6.19 4.76 -11.71
CA GLY A 94 -4.95 5.09 -11.00
C GLY A 94 -4.43 3.93 -10.16
N ALA A 95 -5.34 3.24 -9.45
CA ALA A 95 -4.98 2.08 -8.63
C ALA A 95 -4.44 0.93 -9.48
N ILE A 96 -5.00 0.71 -10.67
CA ILE A 96 -4.51 -0.33 -11.60
C ILE A 96 -3.14 0.04 -12.17
N LEU A 97 -2.92 1.31 -12.54
CA LEU A 97 -1.62 1.76 -13.05
C LEU A 97 -0.53 1.64 -11.99
N VAL A 98 -0.78 2.16 -10.79
CA VAL A 98 0.19 2.13 -9.69
C VAL A 98 0.41 0.70 -9.20
N GLY A 99 -0.66 -0.04 -8.93
CA GLY A 99 -0.57 -1.44 -8.52
C GLY A 99 0.10 -2.32 -9.58
N GLY A 100 -0.24 -2.11 -10.85
CA GLY A 100 0.40 -2.79 -11.98
C GLY A 100 1.87 -2.44 -12.16
N GLY A 101 2.24 -1.16 -11.99
CA GLY A 101 3.62 -0.69 -12.02
C GLY A 101 4.48 -1.28 -10.90
N ILE A 102 3.93 -1.35 -9.68
CA ILE A 102 4.59 -2.01 -8.54
C ILE A 102 4.80 -3.49 -8.83
N LEU A 103 3.77 -4.20 -9.32
CA LEU A 103 3.89 -5.62 -9.68
C LEU A 103 4.88 -5.85 -10.84
N ALA A 104 4.91 -4.97 -11.82
CA ALA A 104 5.89 -5.04 -12.91
C ALA A 104 7.32 -4.82 -12.38
N LYS A 105 7.52 -3.82 -11.51
CA LYS A 105 8.81 -3.52 -10.85
C LYS A 105 9.29 -4.72 -10.03
N THR A 106 8.42 -5.34 -9.24
CA THR A 106 8.81 -6.49 -8.41
C THR A 106 9.25 -7.69 -9.26
N LEU A 107 8.56 -7.97 -10.36
CA LEU A 107 8.96 -9.02 -11.31
C LEU A 107 10.27 -8.69 -12.02
N TYR A 108 10.52 -7.41 -12.31
CA TYR A 108 11.78 -6.95 -12.90
C TYR A 108 12.95 -7.09 -11.91
N ASP A 109 12.78 -6.62 -10.67
CA ASP A 109 13.83 -6.67 -9.64
C ASP A 109 14.19 -8.10 -9.25
N ARG A 110 13.20 -9.01 -9.27
CA ARG A 110 13.43 -10.44 -9.05
C ARG A 110 14.35 -11.05 -10.11
N LYS A 111 14.32 -10.54 -11.35
CA LYS A 111 15.25 -10.95 -12.41
C LYS A 111 16.65 -10.35 -12.24
N LYS A 112 16.77 -9.20 -11.56
CA LYS A 112 18.04 -8.46 -11.34
C LYS A 112 18.60 -8.65 -9.92
N GLY A 113 18.20 -9.73 -9.25
CA GLY A 113 18.10 -9.84 -7.79
C GLY A 113 19.37 -9.77 -6.94
N GLN A 114 20.58 -9.60 -7.49
CA GLN A 114 21.77 -9.32 -6.67
C GLN A 114 21.95 -7.82 -6.41
N GLN A 115 21.78 -6.97 -7.43
CA GLN A 115 21.92 -5.52 -7.29
C GLN A 115 20.82 -4.92 -6.39
N ALA A 116 19.57 -5.34 -6.60
CA ALA A 116 18.43 -4.87 -5.83
C ALA A 116 18.48 -5.28 -4.33
N LYS A 117 19.24 -6.32 -3.98
CA LYS A 117 19.43 -6.72 -2.58
C LYS A 117 20.45 -5.83 -1.87
N ALA A 118 21.59 -5.58 -2.52
CA ALA A 118 22.63 -4.71 -1.97
C ALA A 118 22.09 -3.29 -1.73
N GLU A 119 21.42 -2.70 -2.74
CA GLU A 119 20.80 -1.37 -2.62
C GLU A 119 19.76 -1.30 -1.50
N GLY A 120 18.98 -2.38 -1.30
CA GLY A 120 17.97 -2.44 -0.25
C GLY A 120 18.53 -2.63 1.17
N GLU A 121 19.70 -3.26 1.30
CA GLU A 121 20.39 -3.44 2.59
C GLU A 121 21.05 -2.15 3.05
N GLU A 122 21.68 -1.41 2.14
CA GLU A 122 22.25 -0.07 2.41
C GLU A 122 21.18 0.91 2.89
N GLN A 123 20.01 0.93 2.25
CA GLN A 123 18.89 1.79 2.66
C GLN A 123 18.33 1.42 4.03
N ILE A 124 18.33 0.13 4.38
CA ILE A 124 17.87 -0.33 5.70
C ILE A 124 18.88 0.05 6.79
N GLU A 125 20.16 0.04 6.48
CA GLU A 125 21.22 0.48 7.39
C GLU A 125 21.10 1.99 7.69
N GLN A 126 20.94 2.82 6.64
CA GLN A 126 20.68 4.25 6.80
C GLN A 126 19.42 4.54 7.64
N LEU A 127 18.36 3.75 7.49
CA LEU A 127 17.15 3.87 8.31
C LEU A 127 17.36 3.47 9.78
N VAL A 128 18.31 2.58 10.07
CA VAL A 128 18.66 2.24 11.45
C VAL A 128 19.48 3.35 12.08
N ASP A 129 20.47 3.89 11.35
CA ASP A 129 21.35 4.96 11.83
C ASP A 129 20.55 6.24 12.14
N ASN A 130 19.65 6.64 11.24
CA ASN A 130 18.74 7.77 11.46
C ASN A 130 17.81 7.57 12.68
N ALA A 131 17.57 6.32 13.12
CA ALA A 131 16.76 6.02 14.30
C ALA A 131 17.55 6.12 15.61
N GLU A 132 18.89 6.14 15.55
CA GLU A 132 19.77 6.26 16.70
C GLU A 132 20.17 7.72 16.96
N GLU A 133 20.13 8.58 15.94
CA GLU A 133 20.45 10.01 16.03
C GLU A 133 19.27 10.90 16.46
N GLY A 134 18.03 10.39 16.44
CA GLY A 134 16.80 11.12 16.78
C GLY A 134 16.11 10.65 18.06
#